data_AF-A0ABD1WBV6-F1
#
_entry.id   AF-A0ABD1WBV6-F1
#
_cell.length_a   1.000
_cell.length_b   1.000
_cell.length_c   1.000
_cell.angle_alpha   90.00
_cell.angle_beta   90.00
_cell.angle_gamma   90.00
#
_symmetry.space_group_name_H-M   'P 1'
#
loop_
_entity.id
_entity.type
_entity.pdbx_description
1 polymer ?
#
loop_
_entity_poly.entity_id
_entity_poly.type
_entity_poly.pdbx_seq_one_letter_code
_entity_poly.pdbx_strand_id
1 'polypeptide(L)'
;MAKVAALDKAFPSREETGVMDKLLLRQQEEAALIPEEEAKVEEVESSLSEYKTDSEEELTGIAMVKPVFVLKSERDTIAERERLKPEERALEEAVKKRMES
;
A
#
# COMPACT_ATOMS: atom_id res chain seq x y z
N MET A 1 -9.07 56.33 -1.83
CA MET A 1 -9.25 54.93 -2.25
C MET A 1 -8.00 54.16 -1.86
N ALA A 2 -8.06 53.36 -0.80
CA ALA A 2 -6.94 52.53 -0.36
C ALA A 2 -7.51 51.15 -0.04
N LYS A 3 -7.04 50.12 -0.76
CA LYS A 3 -7.11 48.67 -0.44
C LYS A 3 -6.74 47.85 -1.69
N VAL A 4 -5.46 47.82 -2.07
CA VAL A 4 -4.90 46.76 -2.94
C VAL A 4 -3.43 46.54 -2.59
N ALA A 5 -3.15 46.01 -1.41
CA ALA A 5 -1.77 45.64 -1.01
C ALA A 5 -1.74 44.50 0.02
N ALA A 6 -2.74 43.61 0.00
CA ALA A 6 -2.90 42.57 1.01
C ALA A 6 -3.34 41.21 0.44
N LEU A 7 -3.04 40.91 -0.83
CA LEU A 7 -3.38 39.61 -1.42
C LEU A 7 -2.16 38.72 -1.77
N ASP A 8 -0.92 39.22 -1.64
CA ASP A 8 0.29 38.43 -1.92
C ASP A 8 0.77 37.60 -0.70
N LYS A 9 0.10 37.69 0.45
CA LYS A 9 0.43 36.93 1.67
C LYS A 9 -0.44 35.70 1.89
N ALA A 10 -1.46 35.46 1.05
CA ALA A 10 -2.47 34.42 1.27
C ALA A 10 -2.31 33.18 0.38
N PHE A 11 -1.44 33.23 -0.63
CA PHE A 11 -1.19 32.10 -1.53
C PHE A 11 0.32 31.97 -1.73
N PRO A 12 1.03 31.10 -0.98
CA PRO A 12 2.40 30.76 -1.33
C PRO A 12 2.39 30.25 -2.78
N SER A 13 3.29 30.79 -3.60
CA SER A 13 3.42 30.37 -4.99
C SER A 13 3.79 28.87 -5.03
N ARG A 14 3.49 28.20 -6.15
CA ARG A 14 3.78 26.76 -6.36
C ARG A 14 5.25 26.39 -6.10
N GLU A 15 6.14 27.37 -6.04
CA GLU A 15 7.58 27.24 -5.83
C GLU A 15 7.99 27.24 -4.34
N GLU A 16 7.12 27.66 -3.42
CA GLU A 16 7.45 27.74 -1.97
C GLU A 16 7.00 26.53 -1.15
N THR A 17 6.29 25.58 -1.76
CA THR A 17 6.05 24.30 -1.09
C THR A 17 7.28 23.43 -1.38
N GLY A 18 8.19 23.28 -0.41
CA GLY A 18 9.38 22.40 -0.45
C GLY A 18 9.06 20.90 -0.65
N VAL A 19 7.90 20.58 -1.20
CA VAL A 19 7.46 19.29 -1.71
C VAL A 19 8.29 18.89 -2.93
N MET A 20 8.64 19.83 -3.81
CA MET A 20 9.49 19.54 -4.98
C MET A 20 10.90 19.16 -4.53
N ASP A 21 11.49 19.90 -3.59
CA ASP A 21 12.80 19.59 -3.03
C ASP A 21 12.82 18.25 -2.31
N LYS A 22 11.77 17.95 -1.52
CA LYS A 22 11.61 16.64 -0.86
C LYS A 22 11.46 15.49 -1.86
N LEU A 23 10.77 15.72 -2.97
CA LEU A 23 10.60 14.72 -4.03
C LEU A 23 11.94 14.46 -4.73
N LEU A 24 12.70 15.53 -5.01
CA LEU A 24 14.02 15.46 -5.65
C LEU A 24 15.01 14.70 -4.76
N LEU A 25 15.01 14.99 -3.46
CA LEU A 25 15.89 14.32 -2.50
C LEU A 25 15.59 12.82 -2.42
N ARG A 26 14.31 12.45 -2.39
CA ARG A 26 13.87 11.04 -2.43
C ARG A 26 14.33 10.32 -3.69
N GLN A 27 14.19 10.96 -4.86
CA GLN A 27 14.64 10.36 -6.11
C GLN A 27 16.15 10.12 -6.14
N GLN A 28 16.93 11.05 -5.58
CA GLN A 28 18.38 10.87 -5.49
C GLN A 28 18.78 9.75 -4.52
N GLU A 29 18.12 9.67 -3.35
CA GLU A 29 18.35 8.57 -2.40
C GLU A 29 17.96 7.22 -3.00
N GLU A 30 16.80 7.11 -3.66
CA GLU A 30 16.35 5.89 -4.33
C GLU A 30 17.31 5.49 -5.47
N ALA A 31 17.79 6.44 -6.27
CA ALA A 31 18.74 6.17 -7.35
C ALA A 31 20.12 5.74 -6.84
N ALA A 32 20.57 6.28 -5.71
CA ALA A 32 21.85 5.89 -5.09
C ALA A 32 21.79 4.51 -4.41
N LEU A 33 20.59 4.04 -4.06
CA LEU A 33 20.35 2.72 -3.49
C LEU A 33 20.27 1.60 -4.54
N ILE A 34 20.15 1.94 -5.83
CA ILE A 34 20.21 0.95 -6.92
C ILE A 34 21.69 0.69 -7.23
N PRO A 35 22.25 -0.48 -6.85
CA PRO A 35 23.62 -0.82 -7.22
C PRO A 35 23.77 -0.86 -8.75
N GLU A 36 24.89 -0.34 -9.29
CA GLU A 36 25.14 -0.28 -10.75
C GLU A 36 25.01 -1.64 -11.46
N GLU A 37 25.09 -2.76 -10.74
CA GLU A 37 24.85 -4.11 -11.28
C GLU A 37 23.38 -4.41 -11.60
N GLU A 38 22.41 -3.78 -10.95
CA GLU A 38 20.96 -4.02 -11.17
C GLU A 38 20.36 -3.24 -12.35
N ALA A 39 21.10 -2.28 -12.93
CA ALA A 39 20.66 -1.54 -14.11
C ALA A 39 20.70 -2.36 -15.41
N LYS A 40 21.19 -3.60 -15.35
CA LYS A 40 21.09 -4.55 -16.45
C LYS A 40 19.73 -5.25 -16.37
N VAL A 41 18.69 -4.52 -16.76
CA VAL A 41 17.43 -5.13 -17.17
C VAL A 41 17.77 -5.91 -18.43
N GLU A 42 18.22 -7.15 -18.24
CA GLU A 42 18.20 -8.14 -19.30
C GLU A 42 16.74 -8.22 -19.72
N GLU A 43 16.46 -7.68 -20.91
CA GLU A 43 15.19 -7.81 -21.59
C GLU A 43 14.99 -9.31 -21.79
N VAL A 44 14.43 -9.97 -20.77
CA VAL A 44 13.96 -11.34 -20.85
C VAL A 44 12.77 -11.25 -21.79
N GLU A 45 13.08 -11.30 -23.09
CA GLU A 45 12.15 -11.57 -24.15
C GLU A 45 11.37 -12.81 -23.68
N SER A 46 10.15 -12.57 -23.22
CA SER A 46 9.25 -13.62 -22.79
C SER A 46 8.92 -14.40 -24.05
N SER A 47 9.76 -15.38 -24.36
CA SER A 47 9.50 -16.39 -25.36
C SER A 47 8.31 -17.20 -24.82
N LEU A 48 7.11 -16.67 -25.05
CA LEU A 48 5.84 -17.34 -24.84
C LEU A 48 5.76 -18.49 -25.85
N SER A 49 6.57 -19.51 -25.63
CA SER A 49 6.50 -20.76 -26.36
C SER A 49 5.15 -21.38 -26.04
N GLU A 50 4.30 -21.54 -27.06
CA GLU A 50 3.04 -22.26 -26.97
C GLU A 50 3.31 -23.77 -26.74
N TYR A 51 3.75 -24.12 -25.53
CA TYR A 51 3.77 -25.50 -25.07
C TYR A 51 2.32 -25.94 -24.84
N LYS A 52 1.85 -26.91 -25.62
CA LYS A 52 0.61 -27.62 -25.33
C LYS A 52 0.86 -28.54 -24.15
N THR A 53 0.52 -28.08 -22.95
CA THR A 53 0.44 -28.94 -21.76
C THR A 53 -0.70 -29.92 -22.01
N ASP A 54 -0.41 -31.23 -22.04
CA ASP A 54 -1.39 -32.32 -22.18
C ASP A 54 -2.08 -32.67 -20.86
N SER A 55 -1.71 -31.99 -19.76
CA SER A 55 -2.26 -32.18 -18.43
C SER A 55 -3.60 -31.45 -18.26
N GLU A 56 -4.62 -31.95 -18.96
CA GLU A 56 -6.04 -31.71 -18.67
C GLU A 56 -6.54 -32.73 -17.62
N GLU A 57 -5.67 -33.26 -16.77
CA GLU A 57 -6.05 -34.25 -15.75
C GLU A 57 -5.55 -33.78 -14.38
N GLU A 58 -6.51 -33.34 -13.58
CA GLU A 58 -6.40 -33.04 -12.14
C GLU A 58 -5.66 -31.74 -11.75
N LEU A 59 -6.20 -30.59 -12.19
CA LEU A 59 -5.99 -29.31 -11.51
C LEU A 59 -6.68 -29.30 -10.12
N THR A 60 -6.26 -30.18 -9.21
CA THR A 60 -6.43 -29.97 -7.76
C THR A 60 -5.36 -29.00 -7.26
N GLY A 61 -5.18 -27.88 -7.98
CA GLY A 61 -4.35 -26.78 -7.52
C GLY A 61 -4.96 -26.21 -6.25
N ILE A 62 -4.11 -25.92 -5.24
CA ILE A 62 -4.53 -25.16 -4.07
C ILE A 62 -5.25 -23.91 -4.58
N ALA A 63 -6.50 -23.71 -4.16
CA ALA A 63 -7.28 -22.54 -4.58
C ALA A 63 -6.54 -21.28 -4.15
N MET A 64 -5.83 -20.65 -5.09
CA MET A 64 -5.11 -19.41 -4.86
C MET A 64 -6.15 -18.29 -4.69
N VAL A 65 -6.42 -17.92 -3.43
CA VAL A 65 -7.31 -16.80 -3.14
C VAL A 65 -6.59 -15.50 -3.49
N LYS A 66 -7.15 -14.74 -4.43
CA LYS A 66 -6.64 -13.42 -4.78
C LYS A 66 -6.67 -12.51 -3.55
N PRO A 67 -5.57 -11.81 -3.21
CA PRO A 67 -5.57 -10.88 -2.09
C PRO A 67 -6.60 -9.77 -2.33
N VAL A 68 -7.38 -9.44 -1.29
CA VAL A 68 -8.38 -8.37 -1.32
C VAL A 68 -7.69 -7.05 -1.00
N PHE A 69 -7.81 -6.07 -1.89
CA PHE A 69 -7.29 -4.73 -1.64
C PHE A 69 -8.40 -3.84 -1.07
N VAL A 70 -8.27 -3.46 0.20
CA VAL A 70 -9.23 -2.61 0.92
C VAL A 70 -8.84 -1.14 0.79
N LEU A 71 -9.79 -0.24 0.52
CA LEU A 71 -9.51 1.20 0.42
C LEU A 71 -9.15 1.80 1.78
N LYS A 72 -8.35 2.87 1.81
CA LYS A 72 -7.91 3.51 3.08
C LYS A 72 -9.08 3.98 3.96
N SER A 73 -10.18 4.42 3.35
CA SER A 73 -11.39 4.87 4.03
C SER A 73 -12.20 3.75 4.68
N GLU A 74 -11.99 2.51 4.23
CA GLU A 74 -12.71 1.32 4.69
C GLU A 74 -11.89 0.52 5.73
N ARG A 75 -10.66 0.95 6.02
CA ARG A 75 -9.79 0.31 7.00
C ARG A 75 -10.03 0.94 8.36
N ASP A 76 -10.20 0.10 9.38
CA ASP A 76 -10.23 0.56 10.75
C ASP A 76 -8.92 1.26 11.11
N THR A 77 -9.04 2.35 11.86
CA THR A 77 -7.86 3.01 12.43
C THR A 77 -7.37 2.26 13.66
N ILE A 78 -6.08 2.42 14.00
CA ILE A 78 -5.49 1.80 15.20
C ILE A 78 -6.27 2.21 16.46
N ALA A 79 -6.69 3.47 16.54
CA ALA A 79 -7.44 4.00 17.68
C ALA A 79 -8.84 3.37 17.81
N GLU A 80 -9.54 3.13 16.71
CA GLU A 80 -10.84 2.45 16.72
C GLU A 80 -10.69 1.00 17.15
N ARG A 81 -9.68 0.30 16.61
CA ARG A 81 -9.40 -1.09 16.98
C ARG A 81 -9.06 -1.25 18.46
N GLU A 82 -8.28 -0.34 19.03
CA GLU A 82 -7.92 -0.41 20.46
C GLU A 82 -9.13 -0.22 21.39
N ARG A 83 -10.12 0.58 20.96
CA ARG A 83 -11.36 0.78 21.73
C ARG A 83 -12.24 -0.46 21.77
N LEU A 84 -12.27 -1.25 20.69
CA LEU A 84 -13.11 -2.46 20.57
C LEU A 84 -12.45 -3.72 21.13
N LYS A 85 -11.11 -3.78 21.16
CA LYS A 85 -10.32 -4.90 21.68
C LYS A 85 -10.73 -5.45 23.06
N PRO A 86 -11.07 -4.64 24.10
CA PRO A 86 -11.50 -5.19 25.38
C PRO A 86 -12.86 -5.88 25.30
N GLU A 87 -13.77 -5.37 24.47
CA GLU A 87 -15.10 -5.96 24.26
C GLU A 87 -14.98 -7.29 23.50
N GLU A 88 -14.15 -7.35 22.46
CA GLU A 88 -13.86 -8.59 21.73
C GLU A 88 -13.33 -9.69 22.67
N ARG A 89 -12.36 -9.36 23.53
CA ARG A 89 -11.80 -10.31 24.50
C ARG A 89 -12.84 -10.81 25.50
N ALA A 90 -13.70 -9.92 25.99
CA ALA A 90 -14.76 -10.31 26.92
C ALA A 90 -15.76 -11.27 26.25
N LEU A 91 -16.09 -11.04 24.97
CA LEU A 91 -16.94 -11.93 24.19
C LEU A 91 -16.25 -13.27 23.91
N GLU A 92 -14.98 -13.28 23.53
CA GLU A 92 -14.20 -14.50 23.31
C GLU A 92 -14.13 -15.36 24.58
N GLU A 93 -13.85 -14.76 25.74
CA GLU A 93 -13.85 -15.47 27.03
C GLU A 93 -15.23 -16.00 27.41
N ALA A 94 -16.30 -15.24 27.13
CA ALA A 94 -17.67 -15.68 27.39
C ALA A 94 -18.07 -16.87 26.51
N VAL A 95 -17.68 -16.86 25.23
CA VAL A 95 -17.88 -17.99 24.32
C VAL A 95 -17.07 -19.19 24.78
N LYS A 96 -15.81 -19.01 25.14
CA LYS A 96 -14.93 -20.07 25.64
C LYS A 96 -15.51 -20.74 26.89
N LYS A 97 -15.95 -19.95 27.87
CA LYS A 97 -16.61 -20.46 29.09
C LYS A 97 -17.89 -21.25 28.81
N ARG A 98 -18.65 -20.90 27.77
CA ARG A 98 -19.86 -21.64 27.34
C ARG A 98 -19.53 -22.95 26.61
N MET A 99 -18.37 -23.02 25.97
CA MET A 99 -17.93 -24.24 25.25
C MET A 99 -17.21 -25.22 26.19
N GLU A 100 -16.64 -24.73 27.28
CA GLU A 100 -15.97 -25.54 28.31
C GLU A 100 -16.94 -26.07 29.40
N SER A 101 -18.20 -25.60 29.42
CA SER A 101 -19.28 -26.04 30.30
C SER A 101 -20.16 -27.10 29.65
#